data_AF-A0A091NZI0-F1
#
_entry.id   AF-A0A091NZI0-F1
#
_cell.length_a   1.000
_cell.length_b   1.000
_cell.length_c   1.000
_cell.angle_alpha   90.00
_cell.angle_beta   90.00
_cell.angle_gamma   90.00
#
_symmetry.space_group_name_H-M   'P 1'
#
loop_
_entity.id
_entity.type
_entity.pdbx_description
1 polymer ?
#
loop_
_entity_poly.entity_id
_entity_poly.type
_entity_poly.pdbx_seq_one_letter_code
_entity_poly.pdbx_strand_id
1 'polypeptide(L)'
;PLPHGIRPETAEVCLFTKDEPNLSAEQTENLYRKLLIQNGIRSVSQIISYKTLKKEYKLFEAKRRLLNRFDLFLSDDRIRRLLPSHLGKHFYERKKVPLSVNLKARNLAKELQKHIQGTTLPVTNKGCCYTAHIGHTGMKADEIVDNIIAAAEVIAKKLPKNWKNVKILHVKTLRSVALPIFTANISNLDE
;
A
#
# COMPACT_ATOMS: atom_id res chain seq x y z
N PRO A 1 0.80 -2.87 -10.53
CA PRO A 1 1.79 -1.79 -10.71
C PRO A 1 1.13 -0.75 -11.61
N LEU A 2 1.37 0.53 -11.37
CA LEU A 2 0.90 1.57 -12.27
C LEU A 2 2.02 1.95 -13.24
N PRO A 3 1.69 2.37 -14.47
CA PRO A 3 2.69 2.84 -15.43
C PRO A 3 3.39 4.10 -14.90
N HIS A 4 2.66 5.05 -14.33
CA HIS A 4 3.22 6.27 -13.73
C HIS A 4 3.13 6.21 -12.20
N GLY A 5 4.27 6.43 -11.53
CA GLY A 5 4.34 6.42 -10.07
C GLY A 5 3.59 7.61 -9.47
N ILE A 6 2.77 7.35 -8.44
CA ILE A 6 1.97 8.40 -7.77
C ILE A 6 2.75 9.06 -6.63
N ARG A 7 3.79 8.40 -6.13
CA ARG A 7 4.52 8.86 -4.96
C ARG A 7 5.67 9.77 -5.39
N PRO A 8 5.86 10.92 -4.71
CA PRO A 8 7.02 11.75 -4.95
C PRO A 8 8.30 10.99 -4.57
N GLU A 9 9.42 11.36 -5.17
CA GLU A 9 10.73 10.76 -4.85
C GLU A 9 11.15 10.97 -3.39
N THR A 10 10.58 11.98 -2.73
CA THR A 10 10.79 12.30 -1.31
C THR A 10 9.94 11.48 -0.35
N ALA A 11 9.09 10.57 -0.84
CA ALA A 11 8.18 9.81 0.01
C ALA A 11 8.95 8.94 1.02
N GLU A 12 8.61 9.07 2.31
CA GLU A 12 9.24 8.25 3.34
C GLU A 12 8.55 6.88 3.44
N VAL A 13 9.33 5.82 3.23
CA VAL A 13 8.84 4.42 3.31
C VAL A 13 9.37 3.74 4.57
N CYS A 14 8.46 3.19 5.36
CA CYS A 14 8.79 2.40 6.56
C CYS A 14 8.58 0.91 6.29
N LEU A 15 9.56 0.07 6.61
CA LEU A 15 9.48 -1.39 6.52
C LEU A 15 9.44 -2.03 7.90
N PHE A 16 8.37 -2.77 8.19
CA PHE A 16 8.29 -3.64 9.35
C PHE A 16 8.86 -5.02 9.05
N THR A 17 9.83 -5.47 9.86
CA THR A 17 10.49 -6.76 9.69
C THR A 17 10.17 -7.71 10.84
N LYS A 18 10.28 -9.02 10.56
CA LYS A 18 10.24 -10.02 11.62
C LYS A 18 11.58 -10.02 12.37
N ASP A 19 11.51 -10.23 13.68
CA ASP A 19 12.70 -10.44 14.50
C ASP A 19 13.30 -11.82 14.21
N GLU A 20 14.60 -11.86 13.94
CA GLU A 20 15.32 -13.12 13.88
C GLU A 20 15.68 -13.56 15.31
N PRO A 21 15.49 -14.86 15.67
CA PRO A 21 15.51 -15.33 17.06
C PRO A 21 16.85 -15.11 17.78
N ASN A 22 17.95 -15.05 17.03
CA ASN A 22 19.32 -14.98 17.58
C ASN A 22 19.90 -13.55 17.59
N LEU A 23 19.14 -12.53 17.18
CA LEU A 23 19.66 -11.18 16.96
C LEU A 23 18.89 -10.12 17.76
N SER A 24 19.60 -9.07 18.17
CA SER A 24 18.99 -7.87 18.74
C SER A 24 18.13 -7.14 17.69
N ALA A 25 17.23 -6.27 18.16
CA ALA A 25 16.38 -5.44 17.30
C ALA A 25 17.22 -4.60 16.32
N GLU A 26 18.25 -3.92 16.84
CA GLU A 26 19.17 -3.09 16.04
C GLU A 26 19.99 -3.91 15.04
N GLN A 27 20.42 -5.10 15.45
CA GLN A 27 21.18 -6.00 14.57
C GLN A 27 20.28 -6.50 13.42
N THR A 28 19.02 -6.82 13.72
CA THR A 28 18.04 -7.23 12.71
C THR A 28 17.78 -6.10 11.72
N GLU A 29 17.57 -4.88 12.20
CA GLU A 29 17.37 -3.70 11.36
C GLU A 29 18.58 -3.45 10.45
N ASN A 30 19.80 -3.55 10.99
CA ASN A 30 21.04 -3.41 10.23
C ASN A 30 21.24 -4.52 9.17
N LEU A 31 20.85 -5.75 9.47
CA LEU A 31 20.92 -6.85 8.50
C LEU A 31 19.99 -6.60 7.31
N TYR A 32 18.72 -6.26 7.57
CA TYR A 32 17.79 -5.94 6.48
C TYR A 32 18.20 -4.66 5.75
N ARG A 33 18.80 -3.67 6.43
CA ARG A 33 19.35 -2.49 5.78
C ARG A 33 20.46 -2.85 4.79
N LYS A 34 21.40 -3.71 5.19
CA LYS A 34 22.46 -4.20 4.30
C LYS A 34 21.90 -5.00 3.13
N LEU A 35 20.90 -5.86 3.39
CA LEU A 35 20.24 -6.66 2.36
C LEU A 35 19.56 -5.77 1.30
N LEU A 36 18.82 -4.74 1.73
CA LEU A 36 18.18 -3.79 0.83
C LEU A 36 19.21 -3.04 -0.04
N ILE A 37 20.32 -2.61 0.57
CA ILE A 37 21.42 -1.93 -0.15
C ILE A 37 22.06 -2.86 -1.18
N GLN A 38 22.34 -4.12 -0.81
CA GLN A 38 22.87 -5.13 -1.74
C GLN A 38 21.94 -5.39 -2.92
N ASN A 39 20.63 -5.30 -2.71
CA ASN A 39 19.62 -5.44 -3.76
C ASN A 39 19.36 -4.13 -4.54
N GLY A 40 20.15 -3.07 -4.30
CA GLY A 40 20.02 -1.78 -5.00
C GLY A 40 18.80 -0.95 -4.58
N ILE A 41 18.16 -1.28 -3.45
CA ILE A 41 16.94 -0.64 -2.99
C ILE A 41 17.31 0.51 -2.04
N ARG A 42 17.12 1.75 -2.49
CA ARG A 42 17.32 2.97 -1.68
C ARG A 42 16.03 3.63 -1.20
N SER A 43 14.88 3.13 -1.65
CA SER A 43 13.58 3.77 -1.40
C SER A 43 13.02 3.54 0.00
N VAL A 44 13.67 2.74 0.86
CA VAL A 44 13.22 2.48 2.24
C VAL A 44 13.96 3.40 3.21
N SER A 45 13.24 4.32 3.84
CA SER A 45 13.79 5.33 4.75
C SER A 45 14.10 4.76 6.13
N GLN A 46 13.20 3.95 6.68
CA GLN A 46 13.35 3.37 8.02
C GLN A 46 12.89 1.91 8.06
N ILE A 47 13.63 1.09 8.81
CA ILE A 47 13.29 -0.30 9.10
C ILE A 47 13.00 -0.38 10.59
N ILE A 48 11.89 -1.02 10.95
CA ILE A 48 11.46 -1.17 12.34
C ILE A 48 11.21 -2.66 12.60
N SER A 49 11.95 -3.22 13.55
CA SER A 49 11.74 -4.60 13.98
C SER A 49 10.43 -4.75 14.78
N TYR A 50 9.89 -5.96 14.84
CA TYR A 50 8.66 -6.22 15.60
C TYR A 50 8.86 -6.03 17.12
N LYS A 51 10.05 -6.33 17.65
CA LYS A 51 10.43 -6.01 19.04
C LYS A 51 10.44 -4.49 19.30
N THR A 52 11.03 -3.70 18.41
CA THR A 52 11.06 -2.23 18.50
C THR A 52 9.64 -1.67 18.47
N LEU A 53 8.81 -2.16 17.53
CA LEU A 53 7.42 -1.75 17.39
C LEU A 53 6.61 -2.00 18.67
N LYS A 54 6.81 -3.14 19.33
CA LYS A 54 6.10 -3.50 20.56
C LYS A 54 6.53 -2.66 21.78
N LYS A 55 7.82 -2.29 21.86
CA LYS A 55 8.37 -1.55 23.00
C LYS A 55 8.16 -0.04 22.87
N GLU A 56 8.65 0.56 21.79
CA GLU A 56 8.72 2.02 21.64
C GLU A 56 7.38 2.62 21.19
N TYR A 57 6.67 1.93 20.31
CA TYR A 57 5.44 2.43 19.71
C TYR A 57 4.18 1.95 20.46
N LYS A 58 4.29 1.57 21.73
CA LYS A 58 3.13 1.20 22.56
C LYS A 58 2.25 2.42 22.82
N LEU A 59 2.85 3.57 23.11
CA LEU A 59 2.13 4.80 23.42
C LEU A 59 1.40 5.34 22.20
N PHE A 60 0.22 5.89 22.43
CA PHE A 60 -0.64 6.45 21.40
C PHE A 60 0.02 7.58 20.60
N GLU A 61 0.77 8.43 21.30
CA GLU A 61 1.47 9.55 20.69
C GLU A 61 2.57 9.09 19.72
N ALA A 62 3.36 8.08 20.13
CA ALA A 62 4.40 7.50 19.29
C ALA A 62 3.83 6.93 17.98
N LYS A 63 2.67 6.25 18.04
CA LYS A 63 1.96 5.74 16.85
C LYS A 63 1.52 6.88 15.92
N ARG A 64 1.01 7.98 16.46
CA ARG A 64 0.62 9.16 15.67
C ARG A 64 1.84 9.83 15.01
N ARG A 65 2.95 9.96 15.74
CA ARG A 65 4.21 10.49 15.20
C ARG A 65 4.70 9.61 14.05
N LEU A 66 4.68 8.29 14.21
CA LEU A 66 5.04 7.33 13.15
C LEU A 66 4.15 7.49 11.91
N LEU A 67 2.84 7.57 12.11
CA LEU A 67 1.83 7.71 11.05
C LEU A 67 1.97 9.01 10.24
N ASN A 68 2.35 10.09 10.92
CA ASN A 68 2.52 11.41 10.30
C ASN A 68 3.84 11.55 9.55
N ARG A 69 4.88 10.86 10.02
CA ARG A 69 6.21 10.88 9.41
C ARG A 69 6.24 10.14 8.07
N PHE A 70 5.70 8.91 8.04
CA PHE A 70 5.82 8.05 6.86
C PHE A 70 4.58 8.09 5.95
N ASP A 71 4.80 7.98 4.64
CA ASP A 71 3.74 7.94 3.63
C ASP A 71 3.31 6.52 3.29
N LEU A 72 4.27 5.58 3.29
CA LEU A 72 4.04 4.19 2.95
C LEU A 72 4.58 3.27 4.04
N PHE A 73 3.75 2.31 4.45
CA PHE A 73 4.15 1.24 5.34
C PHE A 73 4.21 -0.07 4.58
N LEU A 74 5.31 -0.78 4.73
CA LEU A 74 5.56 -2.11 4.23
C LEU A 74 5.78 -3.04 5.42
N SER A 75 5.50 -4.32 5.23
CA SER A 75 5.60 -5.32 6.28
C SER A 75 6.03 -6.64 5.69
N ASP A 76 6.80 -7.42 6.42
CA ASP A 76 7.00 -8.83 6.11
C ASP A 76 5.65 -9.56 6.22
N ASP A 77 5.37 -10.45 5.26
CA ASP A 77 4.15 -11.27 5.25
C ASP A 77 3.96 -12.04 6.57
N ARG A 78 5.05 -12.46 7.21
CA ARG A 78 5.05 -13.19 8.49
C ARG A 78 4.45 -12.41 9.66
N ILE A 79 4.57 -11.07 9.66
CA ILE A 79 4.12 -10.22 10.76
C ILE A 79 2.80 -9.51 10.47
N ARG A 80 2.33 -9.53 9.22
CA ARG A 80 1.12 -8.82 8.78
C ARG A 80 -0.09 -9.10 9.67
N ARG A 81 -0.26 -10.35 10.12
CA ARG A 81 -1.39 -10.76 10.98
C ARG A 81 -1.35 -10.13 12.38
N LEU A 82 -0.17 -9.77 12.87
CA LEU A 82 0.05 -9.23 14.22
C LEU A 82 -0.01 -7.69 14.25
N LEU A 83 0.26 -7.03 13.12
CA LEU A 83 0.31 -5.57 13.00
C LEU A 83 -0.98 -4.83 13.39
N PRO A 84 -2.21 -5.32 13.12
CA PRO A 84 -3.43 -4.62 13.53
C PRO A 84 -3.52 -4.37 15.03
N SER A 85 -3.08 -5.33 15.85
CA SER A 85 -3.10 -5.23 17.31
C SER A 85 -2.16 -4.12 17.82
N HIS A 86 -1.00 -3.94 17.18
CA HIS A 86 0.02 -2.99 17.62
C HIS A 86 -0.13 -1.60 17.01
N LEU A 87 -0.43 -1.48 15.72
CA LEU A 87 -0.59 -0.18 15.05
C LEU A 87 -1.85 0.57 15.49
N GLY A 88 -2.87 -0.16 15.96
CA GLY A 88 -4.12 0.39 16.45
C GLY A 88 -5.00 1.01 15.35
N LYS A 89 -6.15 1.57 15.76
CA LYS A 89 -7.23 2.00 14.86
C LYS A 89 -6.82 3.14 13.90
N HIS A 90 -5.97 4.06 14.33
CA HIS A 90 -5.65 5.27 13.54
C HIS A 90 -4.94 5.01 12.22
N PHE A 91 -4.11 3.96 12.16
CA PHE A 91 -3.48 3.55 10.91
C PHE A 91 -4.52 3.13 9.86
N TYR A 92 -5.56 2.43 10.31
CA TYR A 92 -6.65 1.94 9.45
C TYR A 92 -7.64 3.05 9.10
N GLU A 93 -7.93 3.97 10.03
CA GLU A 93 -8.75 5.15 9.76
C GLU A 93 -8.12 6.07 8.70
N ARG A 94 -6.80 6.27 8.76
CA ARG A 94 -6.05 7.07 7.78
C ARG A 94 -5.76 6.33 6.47
N LYS A 95 -6.24 5.09 6.31
CA LYS A 95 -5.98 4.22 5.15
C LYS A 95 -4.49 3.97 4.85
N LYS A 96 -3.59 4.16 5.83
CA LYS A 96 -2.16 3.90 5.73
C LYS A 96 -1.83 2.50 6.26
N VAL A 97 -2.52 1.49 5.74
CA VAL A 97 -2.34 0.10 6.18
C VAL A 97 -1.04 -0.47 5.62
N PRO A 98 -0.19 -1.15 6.41
CA PRO A 98 1.02 -1.76 5.89
C PRO A 98 0.73 -2.74 4.77
N LEU A 99 1.56 -2.77 3.73
CA LEU A 99 1.48 -3.74 2.64
C LEU A 99 2.41 -4.92 2.91
N SER A 100 1.98 -6.16 2.66
CA SER A 100 2.88 -7.32 2.81
C SER A 100 3.85 -7.43 1.64
N VAL A 101 5.11 -7.70 1.96
CA VAL A 101 6.20 -7.97 1.03
C VAL A 101 6.88 -9.26 1.46
N ASN A 102 7.23 -10.12 0.51
CA ASN A 102 7.91 -11.36 0.82
C ASN A 102 9.43 -11.12 0.83
N LEU A 103 9.99 -10.88 2.02
CA LEU A 103 11.42 -10.63 2.19
C LEU A 103 12.32 -11.82 1.81
N LYS A 104 11.75 -13.02 1.65
CA LYS A 104 12.49 -14.23 1.23
C LYS A 104 12.46 -14.47 -0.28
N ALA A 105 11.72 -13.66 -1.04
CA ALA A 105 11.63 -13.84 -2.48
C ALA A 105 12.97 -13.55 -3.16
N ARG A 106 13.30 -14.31 -4.22
CA ARG A 106 14.53 -14.14 -5.01
C ARG A 106 14.68 -12.73 -5.62
N ASN A 107 13.56 -12.04 -5.86
CA ASN A 107 13.51 -10.74 -6.53
C ASN A 107 12.87 -9.67 -5.63
N LEU A 108 13.52 -9.35 -4.51
CA LEU A 108 13.01 -8.38 -3.54
C LEU A 108 12.81 -6.98 -4.15
N ALA A 109 13.74 -6.54 -5.00
CA ALA A 109 13.68 -5.22 -5.64
C ALA A 109 12.40 -5.04 -6.49
N LYS A 110 12.04 -6.06 -7.27
CA LYS A 110 10.85 -6.05 -8.12
C LYS A 110 9.57 -6.05 -7.30
N GLU A 111 9.51 -6.84 -6.23
CA GLU A 111 8.35 -6.82 -5.34
C GLU A 111 8.19 -5.46 -4.65
N LEU A 112 9.29 -4.86 -4.20
CA LEU A 112 9.23 -3.57 -3.53
C LEU A 112 8.81 -2.46 -4.48
N GLN A 113 9.43 -2.38 -5.66
CA GLN A 113 9.07 -1.40 -6.68
C GLN A 113 7.61 -1.53 -7.09
N LYS A 114 7.08 -2.76 -7.20
CA LYS A 114 5.66 -2.99 -7.49
C LYS A 114 4.73 -2.36 -6.45
N HIS A 115 5.11 -2.35 -5.17
CA HIS A 115 4.31 -1.75 -4.11
C HIS A 115 4.52 -0.24 -4.00
N ILE A 116 5.73 0.25 -4.28
CA ILE A 116 6.07 1.68 -4.25
C ILE A 116 5.42 2.43 -5.42
N GLN A 117 5.51 1.86 -6.63
CA GLN A 117 4.89 2.43 -7.83
C GLN A 117 3.40 2.08 -7.93
N GLY A 118 2.99 1.00 -7.28
CA GLY A 118 1.61 0.52 -7.33
C GLY A 118 0.67 1.24 -6.37
N THR A 119 -0.60 1.20 -6.75
CA THR A 119 -1.73 1.49 -5.87
C THR A 119 -2.31 0.21 -5.30
N THR A 120 -2.83 0.34 -4.09
CA THR A 120 -3.56 -0.73 -3.41
C THR A 120 -5.04 -0.40 -3.32
N LEU A 121 -5.86 -1.35 -3.77
CA LEU A 121 -7.30 -1.34 -3.57
C LEU A 121 -7.61 -2.33 -2.43
N PRO A 122 -7.95 -1.87 -1.22
CA PRO A 122 -8.36 -2.76 -0.15
C PRO A 122 -9.77 -3.28 -0.45
N VAL A 123 -9.86 -4.54 -0.87
CA VAL A 123 -11.15 -5.23 -1.05
C VAL A 123 -11.55 -5.81 0.30
N THR A 124 -12.58 -5.23 0.90
CA THR A 124 -13.19 -5.72 2.14
C THR A 124 -14.62 -6.16 1.83
N ASN A 125 -15.07 -7.29 2.38
CA ASN A 125 -16.46 -7.77 2.21
C ASN A 125 -17.50 -6.91 2.98
N LYS A 126 -17.19 -5.63 3.27
CA LYS A 126 -18.03 -4.71 4.05
C LYS A 126 -18.71 -3.65 3.17
N GLY A 127 -18.98 -3.98 1.92
CA GLY A 127 -19.70 -3.11 0.99
C GLY A 127 -19.34 -3.36 -0.47
N CYS A 128 -19.97 -2.60 -1.35
CA CYS A 128 -19.80 -2.67 -2.80
C CYS A 128 -18.91 -1.54 -3.37
N CYS A 129 -18.57 -0.54 -2.55
CA CYS A 129 -17.80 0.63 -2.99
C CYS A 129 -16.36 0.57 -2.48
N TYR A 130 -15.40 0.63 -3.42
CA TYR A 130 -13.98 0.67 -3.12
C TYR A 130 -13.34 1.93 -3.68
N THR A 131 -12.31 2.44 -2.99
CA THR A 131 -11.60 3.65 -3.40
C THR A 131 -10.11 3.37 -3.48
N ALA A 132 -9.47 3.83 -4.55
CA ALA A 132 -8.04 3.72 -4.80
C ALA A 132 -7.50 5.08 -5.25
N HIS A 133 -6.27 5.40 -4.83
CA HIS A 133 -5.58 6.62 -5.27
C HIS A 133 -4.82 6.33 -6.56
N ILE A 134 -5.11 7.06 -7.64
CA ILE A 134 -4.58 6.76 -8.99
C ILE A 134 -3.55 7.82 -9.47
N GLY A 135 -3.48 8.97 -8.79
CA GLY A 135 -2.58 10.06 -9.13
C GLY A 135 -2.60 11.20 -8.12
N HIS A 136 -1.72 12.18 -8.31
CA HIS A 136 -1.72 13.46 -7.60
C HIS A 136 -2.03 14.61 -8.58
N THR A 137 -2.45 15.75 -8.06
CA THR A 137 -2.85 16.93 -8.87
C THR A 137 -1.70 17.56 -9.65
N GLY A 138 -0.46 17.19 -9.34
CA GLY A 138 0.75 17.63 -10.07
C GLY A 138 1.16 16.72 -11.23
N MET A 139 0.46 15.60 -11.47
CA MET A 139 0.71 14.75 -12.64
C MET A 139 0.02 15.33 -13.88
N LYS A 140 0.52 15.00 -15.07
CA LYS A 140 -0.15 15.39 -16.31
C LYS A 140 -1.47 14.60 -16.45
N ALA A 141 -2.46 15.22 -17.09
CA ALA A 141 -3.75 14.59 -17.31
C ALA A 141 -3.63 13.26 -18.08
N ASP A 142 -2.76 13.22 -19.10
CA ASP A 142 -2.54 12.02 -19.92
C ASP A 142 -2.00 10.84 -19.07
N GLU A 143 -1.04 11.10 -18.19
CA GLU A 143 -0.48 10.07 -17.29
C GLU A 143 -1.53 9.53 -16.30
N ILE A 144 -2.46 10.39 -15.86
CA ILE A 144 -3.57 9.97 -15.00
C ILE A 144 -4.53 9.07 -15.76
N VAL A 145 -4.83 9.39 -17.02
CA VAL A 145 -5.70 8.56 -17.88
C VAL A 145 -5.08 7.19 -18.09
N ASP A 146 -3.78 7.11 -18.41
CA ASP A 146 -3.05 5.86 -18.56
C ASP A 146 -3.07 5.02 -17.27
N ASN A 147 -2.88 5.67 -16.12
CA ASN A 147 -3.01 5.02 -14.83
C ASN A 147 -4.43 4.50 -14.56
N ILE A 148 -5.47 5.23 -14.96
CA ILE A 148 -6.88 4.80 -14.82
C ILE A 148 -7.15 3.57 -15.67
N ILE A 149 -6.72 3.57 -16.94
CA ILE A 149 -6.90 2.45 -17.86
C ILE A 149 -6.18 1.20 -17.32
N ALA A 150 -4.91 1.33 -16.94
CA ALA A 150 -4.13 0.24 -16.37
C ALA A 150 -4.76 -0.30 -15.06
N ALA A 151 -5.29 0.58 -14.20
CA ALA A 151 -5.99 0.18 -12.99
C ALA A 151 -7.29 -0.58 -13.30
N ALA A 152 -8.08 -0.08 -14.25
CA ALA A 152 -9.33 -0.69 -14.68
C ALA A 152 -9.10 -2.12 -15.22
N GLU A 153 -8.10 -2.33 -16.08
CA GLU A 153 -7.77 -3.66 -16.59
C GLU A 153 -7.36 -4.65 -15.49
N VAL A 154 -6.57 -4.20 -14.51
CA VAL A 154 -6.16 -5.03 -13.38
C VAL A 154 -7.33 -5.37 -12.48
N ILE A 155 -8.25 -4.42 -12.26
CA ILE A 155 -9.48 -4.63 -11.50
C ILE A 155 -10.38 -5.64 -12.24
N ALA A 156 -10.53 -5.50 -13.56
CA ALA A 156 -11.27 -6.42 -14.41
C ALA A 156 -10.78 -7.86 -14.28
N LYS A 157 -9.46 -8.08 -14.25
CA LYS A 157 -8.86 -9.42 -14.16
C LYS A 157 -8.93 -10.04 -12.77
N LYS A 158 -9.02 -9.21 -11.72
CA LYS A 158 -8.95 -9.67 -10.31
C LYS A 158 -10.31 -9.86 -9.66
N LEU A 159 -11.37 -9.27 -10.20
CA LEU A 159 -12.72 -9.41 -9.65
C LEU A 159 -13.34 -10.76 -10.03
N PRO A 160 -14.06 -11.42 -9.09
CA PRO A 160 -14.88 -12.56 -9.44
C PRO A 160 -15.98 -12.08 -10.42
N LYS A 161 -16.16 -12.79 -11.54
CA LYS A 161 -17.00 -12.43 -12.71
C LYS A 161 -16.46 -11.30 -13.61
N ASN A 162 -15.17 -10.99 -13.53
CA ASN A 162 -14.47 -10.03 -14.39
C ASN A 162 -15.14 -8.63 -14.41
N TRP A 163 -15.25 -8.01 -15.60
CA TRP A 163 -15.83 -6.68 -15.80
C TRP A 163 -17.34 -6.62 -15.58
N LYS A 164 -18.06 -7.75 -15.63
CA LYS A 164 -19.52 -7.77 -15.42
C LYS A 164 -19.92 -7.36 -14.00
N ASN A 165 -19.02 -7.53 -13.04
CA ASN A 165 -19.26 -7.15 -11.64
C ASN A 165 -19.01 -5.64 -11.37
N VAL A 166 -18.40 -4.95 -12.32
CA VAL A 166 -18.09 -3.52 -12.20
C VAL A 166 -19.33 -2.73 -12.60
N LYS A 167 -20.05 -2.17 -11.62
CA LYS A 167 -21.28 -1.40 -11.88
C LYS A 167 -20.98 0.03 -12.30
N ILE A 168 -20.19 0.77 -11.51
CA ILE A 168 -19.93 2.19 -11.73
C ILE A 168 -18.49 2.51 -11.36
N LEU A 169 -17.79 3.27 -12.20
CA LEU A 169 -16.53 3.94 -11.84
C LEU A 169 -16.75 5.44 -11.77
N HIS A 170 -16.29 6.01 -10.66
CA HIS A 170 -16.23 7.45 -10.48
C HIS A 170 -14.78 7.88 -10.21
N VAL A 171 -14.41 9.06 -10.73
CA VAL A 171 -13.19 9.75 -10.36
C VAL A 171 -13.53 10.98 -9.55
N LYS A 172 -12.82 11.16 -8.45
CA LYS A 172 -12.98 12.30 -7.56
C LYS A 172 -11.66 12.64 -6.88
N THR A 173 -11.55 13.89 -6.45
CA THR A 173 -10.53 14.32 -5.50
C THR A 173 -11.04 14.15 -4.06
N LEU A 174 -10.23 14.53 -3.07
CA LEU A 174 -10.59 14.45 -1.66
C LEU A 174 -11.82 15.30 -1.28
N ARG A 175 -12.02 16.44 -1.95
CA ARG A 175 -13.10 17.40 -1.65
C ARG A 175 -14.09 17.63 -2.79
N SER A 176 -13.77 17.18 -4.01
CA SER A 176 -14.64 17.42 -5.17
C SER A 176 -15.81 16.45 -5.26
N VAL A 177 -16.77 16.83 -6.09
CA VAL A 177 -17.81 15.92 -6.59
C VAL A 177 -17.20 14.75 -7.35
N ALA A 178 -17.94 13.64 -7.37
CA ALA A 178 -17.54 12.42 -8.06
C ALA A 178 -18.06 12.44 -9.50
N LEU A 179 -17.14 12.40 -10.46
CA LEU A 179 -17.43 12.38 -11.88
C LEU A 179 -17.53 10.93 -12.36
N PRO A 180 -18.68 10.48 -12.89
CA PRO A 180 -18.82 9.14 -13.43
C PRO A 180 -18.03 9.01 -14.73
N ILE A 181 -17.18 7.98 -14.80
CA ILE A 181 -16.42 7.63 -16.01
C ILE A 181 -17.05 6.44 -16.73
N PHE A 182 -17.63 5.52 -15.95
CA PHE A 182 -18.25 4.32 -16.50
C PHE A 182 -19.49 3.97 -15.69
N THR A 183 -20.57 3.67 -16.38
CA THR A 183 -21.81 3.14 -15.81
C THR A 183 -22.19 1.91 -16.62
N ALA A 184 -22.23 0.75 -15.98
CA ALA A 184 -22.72 -0.46 -16.61
C ALA A 184 -24.22 -0.35 -16.84
N ASN A 185 -24.66 -0.75 -18.04
CA ASN A 185 -26.07 -0.77 -18.37
C ASN A 185 -26.79 -1.86 -17.56
N ILE A 186 -27.93 -1.52 -16.96
CA ILE A 186 -28.63 -2.32 -15.94
C ILE A 186 -29.15 -3.66 -16.51
N SER A 187 -29.20 -3.81 -17.83
CA SER A 187 -29.62 -5.03 -18.53
C SER A 187 -28.67 -6.24 -18.38
N ASN A 188 -27.46 -6.06 -17.85
CA ASN A 188 -26.45 -7.12 -17.68
C ASN A 188 -26.27 -7.58 -16.21
N LEU A 189 -27.15 -7.13 -15.32
CA LEU A 189 -27.17 -7.54 -13.92
C LEU A 189 -28.19 -8.65 -13.75
N ASP A 190 -27.81 -9.88 -14.09
CA ASP A 190 -28.56 -11.05 -13.64
C ASP A 190 -28.50 -11.11 -12.11
N GLU A 191 -29.68 -11.26 -11.49
CA GLU A 191 -29.91 -11.37 -10.03
C GLU A 191 -28.99 -12.35 -9.31
#